data_AF-A0AAW8FLK1-F1
#
_entry.id   AF-A0AAW8FLK1-F1
#
_cell.length_a   1.000
_cell.length_b   1.000
_cell.length_c   1.000
_cell.angle_alpha   90.00
_cell.angle_beta   90.00
_cell.angle_gamma   90.00
#
_symmetry.space_group_name_H-M   'P 1'
#
loop_
_entity.id
_entity.type
_entity.pdbx_description
1 polymer ?
#
loop_
_entity_poly.entity_id
_entity_poly.type
_entity_poly.pdbx_seq_one_letter_code
_entity_poly.pdbx_strand_id
1 'polypeptide(L)'
;MTLMSGNAFDTDDDRGCADAENHRHEGVHAERTGIGSETVTCRTLVRLVQGHEYPQATTDLRYDSAEPFSVGLEFNVGTDRSVEWTFGRELLVSGLRRLSGLGDVQIWPARIRGAELVFISLHSGDSTDLVAAPAIVIKAFLERTLAVVPLGEETRYLDIQSATAQLLNDT
;
A
#
# COMPACT_ATOMS: atom_id res chain seq x y z
N MET A 1 45.54 -29.93 23.98
CA MET A 1 46.50 -29.71 22.87
C MET A 1 46.55 -28.20 22.64
N THR A 2 47.63 -27.59 23.13
CA THR A 2 48.11 -26.19 23.11
C THR A 2 48.19 -25.64 21.66
N LEU A 3 47.98 -24.37 21.29
CA LEU A 3 48.73 -23.09 21.51
C LEU A 3 47.87 -21.92 20.96
N MET A 4 47.64 -20.79 21.67
CA MET A 4 48.45 -19.53 21.78
C MET A 4 48.66 -18.79 20.42
N SER A 5 48.62 -17.46 20.23
CA SER A 5 48.46 -16.24 21.05
C SER A 5 48.50 -14.99 20.14
N GLY A 6 48.02 -13.83 20.64
CA GLY A 6 48.47 -12.44 20.38
C GLY A 6 48.13 -11.78 19.03
N ASN A 7 48.00 -10.45 18.86
CA ASN A 7 48.08 -9.24 19.71
C ASN A 7 47.35 -8.11 18.93
N ALA A 8 46.54 -7.24 19.52
CA ALA A 8 46.92 -5.96 20.16
C ALA A 8 47.94 -5.13 19.34
N PHE A 9 47.44 -4.11 18.63
CA PHE A 9 48.22 -2.93 18.22
C PHE A 9 47.39 -1.68 18.52
N ASP A 10 47.92 -0.92 19.47
CA ASP A 10 47.55 0.41 19.88
C ASP A 10 48.58 1.37 19.28
N THR A 11 48.14 2.52 18.77
CA THR A 11 48.95 3.73 18.68
C THR A 11 48.01 4.92 18.59
N ASP A 12 47.94 5.65 19.71
CA ASP A 12 47.67 7.08 19.84
C ASP A 12 48.27 7.89 18.68
N ASP A 13 47.50 8.81 18.10
CA ASP A 13 48.04 10.10 17.68
C ASP A 13 47.05 11.22 18.04
N ASP A 14 47.63 12.18 18.73
CA ASP A 14 47.06 13.30 19.45
C ASP A 14 46.98 14.52 18.53
N ARG A 15 45.90 15.31 18.61
CA ARG A 15 45.88 16.79 18.57
C ARG A 15 44.54 17.38 18.12
N GLY A 16 44.00 18.25 18.99
CA GLY A 16 43.47 19.54 18.54
C GLY A 16 42.08 19.91 19.06
N CYS A 17 42.01 20.47 20.27
CA CYS A 17 40.96 21.43 20.62
C CYS A 17 41.23 22.76 19.90
N ALA A 18 40.24 23.27 19.18
CA ALA A 18 40.08 24.71 18.90
C ALA A 18 38.60 25.05 18.86
N ASP A 19 38.27 26.13 19.53
CA ASP A 19 36.95 26.68 19.78
C ASP A 19 36.28 27.26 18.51
N ALA A 20 34.97 27.44 18.64
CA ALA A 20 34.21 28.65 18.28
C ALA A 20 33.02 28.47 17.31
N GLU A 21 31.89 29.00 17.79
CA GLU A 21 30.85 29.73 17.04
C GLU A 21 29.74 28.96 16.31
N ASN A 22 28.69 28.69 17.11
CA ASN A 22 27.31 29.11 16.85
C ASN A 22 27.10 29.91 15.54
N HIS A 23 26.51 29.27 14.53
CA HIS A 23 25.73 29.95 13.50
C HIS A 23 24.32 29.37 13.42
N ARG A 24 23.37 30.30 13.50
CA ARG A 24 21.93 30.14 13.48
C ARG A 24 21.44 29.63 12.12
N HIS A 25 20.39 28.82 12.20
CA HIS A 25 19.20 28.85 11.33
C HIS A 25 19.45 28.91 9.82
N GLU A 26 19.37 27.76 9.15
CA GLU A 26 18.62 27.67 7.91
C GLU A 26 17.70 26.46 8.01
N GLY A 27 16.44 26.75 8.36
CA GLY A 27 15.36 25.80 8.17
C GLY A 27 15.29 25.51 6.68
N VAL A 28 15.56 24.27 6.30
CA VAL A 28 15.11 23.73 5.03
C VAL A 28 13.60 23.54 5.15
N HIS A 29 12.88 24.66 5.08
CA HIS A 29 11.52 24.65 4.58
C HIS A 29 11.65 24.28 3.10
N ALA A 30 11.67 22.97 2.85
CA ALA A 30 11.41 22.44 1.53
C ALA A 30 10.02 22.98 1.15
N GLU A 31 10.05 23.96 0.27
CA GLU A 31 8.91 24.51 -0.43
C GLU A 31 8.16 23.32 -1.04
N ARG A 32 7.06 22.91 -0.40
CA ARG A 32 6.21 21.81 -0.90
C ARG A 32 5.50 22.34 -2.12
N THR A 33 6.18 22.27 -3.27
CA THR A 33 5.54 22.20 -4.57
C THR A 33 4.44 21.16 -4.45
N GLY A 34 3.18 21.54 -4.70
CA GLY A 34 2.02 20.69 -4.52
C GLY A 34 2.30 19.30 -5.07
N ILE A 35 2.22 18.28 -4.21
CA ILE A 35 2.42 16.90 -4.63
C ILE A 35 1.28 16.62 -5.60
N GLY A 36 1.58 16.54 -6.90
CA GLY A 36 0.61 16.09 -7.88
C GLY A 36 0.07 14.73 -7.43
N SER A 37 -1.24 14.58 -7.35
CA SER A 37 -1.85 13.27 -7.13
C SER A 37 -1.47 12.38 -8.33
N GLU A 38 -0.75 11.29 -8.04
CA GLU A 38 -0.44 10.26 -9.01
C GLU A 38 -1.45 9.12 -8.82
N THR A 39 -2.05 8.70 -9.94
CA THR A 39 -3.03 7.63 -9.95
C THR A 39 -2.46 6.41 -10.65
N VAL A 40 -2.66 5.25 -10.03
CA VAL A 40 -2.30 3.95 -10.61
C VAL A 40 -3.59 3.20 -10.86
N THR A 41 -3.82 2.80 -12.11
CA THR A 41 -4.96 1.97 -12.50
C THR A 41 -4.50 0.63 -13.09
N CYS A 42 -5.34 -0.38 -12.90
CA CYS A 42 -5.14 -1.69 -13.50
C CYS A 42 -6.49 -2.33 -13.83
N ARG A 43 -6.80 -2.40 -15.12
CA ARG A 43 -7.93 -3.15 -15.63
C ARG A 43 -7.55 -4.61 -15.82
N THR A 44 -8.35 -5.53 -15.32
CA THR A 44 -8.14 -6.98 -15.50
C THR A 44 -9.44 -7.74 -15.56
N LEU A 45 -9.38 -8.97 -16.06
CA LEU A 45 -10.48 -9.92 -15.92
C LEU A 45 -10.37 -10.64 -14.57
N VAL A 46 -11.52 -10.81 -13.93
CA VAL A 46 -11.71 -11.60 -12.71
C VAL A 46 -12.83 -12.60 -12.91
N ARG A 47 -12.96 -13.54 -11.97
CA ARG A 47 -14.16 -14.36 -11.84
C ARG A 47 -14.92 -13.95 -10.59
N LEU A 48 -16.23 -13.77 -10.72
CA LEU A 48 -17.12 -13.61 -9.58
C LEU A 48 -17.67 -14.98 -9.20
N VAL A 49 -17.70 -15.30 -7.92
CA VAL A 49 -18.28 -16.55 -7.42
C VAL A 49 -19.70 -16.25 -6.97
N GLN A 50 -20.68 -16.63 -7.78
CA GLN A 50 -22.10 -16.44 -7.51
C GLN A 50 -22.79 -17.80 -7.42
N GLY A 51 -23.00 -18.29 -6.19
CA GLY A 51 -23.56 -19.63 -5.97
C GLY A 51 -22.69 -20.73 -6.59
N HIS A 52 -23.16 -21.34 -7.68
CA HIS A 52 -22.47 -22.41 -8.41
C HIS A 52 -21.83 -21.94 -9.73
N GLU A 53 -21.96 -20.65 -10.06
CA GLU A 53 -21.47 -20.06 -11.31
C GLU A 53 -20.23 -19.19 -11.07
N TYR A 54 -19.42 -19.07 -12.14
CA TYR A 54 -18.14 -18.34 -12.12
C TYR A 54 -17.99 -17.39 -13.34
N PRO A 55 -18.94 -16.45 -13.56
CA PRO A 55 -18.88 -15.54 -14.70
C PRO A 55 -17.57 -14.72 -14.69
N GLN A 56 -17.06 -14.43 -15.88
CA GLN A 56 -15.97 -13.49 -16.05
C GLN A 56 -16.52 -12.06 -16.01
N ALA A 57 -15.84 -11.20 -15.26
CA ALA A 57 -16.13 -9.78 -15.21
C ALA A 57 -14.85 -8.98 -15.42
N THR A 58 -15.00 -7.77 -15.95
CA THR A 58 -13.90 -6.80 -15.97
C THR A 58 -13.90 -6.05 -14.65
N THR A 59 -12.72 -5.86 -14.07
CA THR A 59 -12.53 -5.05 -12.88
C THR A 59 -11.43 -4.02 -13.08
N ASP A 60 -11.59 -2.87 -12.44
CA ASP A 60 -10.60 -1.81 -12.34
C ASP A 60 -10.12 -1.71 -10.90
N LEU A 61 -8.81 -1.89 -10.71
CA LEU A 61 -8.12 -1.52 -9.48
C LEU A 61 -7.62 -0.09 -9.62
N ARG A 62 -7.86 0.73 -8.59
CA ARG A 62 -7.44 2.13 -8.56
C ARG A 62 -6.69 2.43 -7.26
N TYR A 63 -5.62 3.19 -7.39
CA TYR A 63 -4.88 3.79 -6.29
C TYR A 63 -4.67 5.26 -6.62
N ASP A 64 -4.77 6.11 -5.60
CA ASP A 64 -4.53 7.54 -5.67
C ASP A 64 -3.55 7.93 -4.55
N SER A 65 -2.45 8.58 -4.89
CA SER A 65 -1.45 8.99 -3.90
C SER A 65 -1.98 10.05 -2.91
N ALA A 66 -3.09 10.73 -3.22
CA ALA A 66 -3.78 11.62 -2.29
C ALA A 66 -4.54 10.85 -1.19
N GLU A 67 -4.90 9.59 -1.44
CA GLU A 67 -5.48 8.65 -0.47
C GLU A 67 -4.57 7.42 -0.30
N PRO A 68 -3.34 7.60 0.22
CA PRO A 68 -2.27 6.61 0.09
C PRO A 68 -2.52 5.30 0.85
N PHE A 69 -3.51 5.26 1.73
CA PHE A 69 -3.91 4.06 2.47
C PHE A 69 -4.97 3.22 1.76
N SER A 70 -5.62 3.75 0.73
CA SER A 70 -6.81 3.16 0.11
C SER A 70 -6.49 2.52 -1.24
N VAL A 71 -7.17 1.42 -1.54
CA VAL A 71 -7.28 0.85 -2.89
C VAL A 71 -8.76 0.74 -3.21
N GLY A 72 -9.13 1.27 -4.37
CA GLY A 72 -10.43 1.09 -4.99
C GLY A 72 -10.46 -0.17 -5.86
N LEU A 73 -11.58 -0.88 -5.83
CA LEU A 73 -11.90 -2.00 -6.69
C LEU A 73 -13.30 -1.80 -7.25
N GLU A 74 -13.41 -1.78 -8.57
CA GLU A 74 -14.66 -1.58 -9.28
C GLU A 74 -14.88 -2.76 -10.22
N PHE A 75 -16.03 -3.44 -10.19
CA PHE A 75 -16.33 -4.53 -11.12
C PHE A 75 -17.58 -4.27 -11.95
N ASN A 76 -17.43 -4.50 -13.26
CA ASN A 76 -18.46 -4.29 -14.27
C ASN A 76 -19.01 -5.66 -14.73
N VAL A 77 -20.20 -6.01 -14.27
CA VAL A 77 -20.85 -7.31 -14.52
C VAL A 77 -21.88 -7.22 -15.65
N GLY A 78 -21.52 -6.57 -16.76
CA GLY A 78 -22.38 -6.47 -17.96
C GLY A 78 -23.75 -5.81 -17.72
N THR A 79 -23.94 -5.13 -16.58
CA THR A 79 -25.12 -4.34 -16.25
C THR A 79 -24.68 -2.90 -16.01
N ASP A 80 -25.60 -1.95 -16.07
CA ASP A 80 -25.33 -0.51 -15.80
C ASP A 80 -24.97 -0.22 -14.33
N ARG A 81 -24.85 -1.25 -13.48
CA ARG A 81 -24.39 -1.11 -12.11
C ARG A 81 -22.93 -1.50 -11.99
N SER A 82 -22.13 -0.48 -11.73
CA SER A 82 -20.79 -0.65 -11.18
C SER A 82 -20.86 -0.66 -9.66
N VAL A 83 -20.17 -1.61 -9.02
CA VAL A 83 -20.03 -1.65 -7.56
C VAL A 83 -18.59 -1.28 -7.22
N GLU A 84 -18.44 -0.20 -6.46
CA GLU A 84 -17.15 0.32 -6.01
C GLU A 84 -16.90 -0.08 -4.56
N TRP A 85 -15.73 -0.66 -4.31
CA TRP A 85 -15.24 -1.04 -2.99
C TRP A 85 -13.93 -0.33 -2.70
N THR A 86 -13.80 0.19 -1.49
CA THR A 86 -12.55 0.77 -1.01
C THR A 86 -12.08 0.03 0.23
N PHE A 87 -10.83 -0.41 0.23
CA PHE A 87 -10.22 -1.11 1.35
C PHE A 87 -8.73 -0.79 1.47
N GLY A 88 -8.11 -1.21 2.58
CA GLY A 88 -6.72 -0.88 2.87
C GLY A 88 -5.74 -1.45 1.84
N ARG A 89 -4.83 -0.61 1.35
CA ARG A 89 -3.71 -1.04 0.50
C ARG A 89 -2.86 -2.12 1.18
N GLU A 90 -2.58 -1.93 2.47
CA GLU A 90 -1.83 -2.92 3.27
C GLU A 90 -2.58 -4.25 3.43
N LEU A 91 -3.92 -4.21 3.46
CA LEU A 91 -4.75 -5.41 3.48
C LEU A 91 -4.53 -6.23 2.20
N LEU A 92 -4.47 -5.59 1.04
CA LEU A 92 -4.16 -6.27 -0.23
C LEU A 92 -2.74 -6.85 -0.24
N VAL A 93 -1.76 -6.11 0.28
CA VAL A 93 -0.36 -6.57 0.41
C VAL A 93 -0.25 -7.80 1.31
N SER A 94 -0.94 -7.81 2.45
CA SER A 94 -0.96 -8.95 3.37
C SER A 94 -1.73 -10.13 2.79
N GLY A 95 -2.84 -9.85 2.11
CA GLY A 95 -3.70 -10.80 1.41
C GLY A 95 -3.02 -11.57 0.28
N LEU A 96 -1.92 -11.06 -0.28
CA LEU A 96 -1.07 -11.81 -1.21
C LEU A 96 -0.33 -12.99 -0.56
N ARG A 97 -0.17 -12.99 0.77
CA ARG A 97 0.68 -13.94 1.51
C ARG A 97 -0.10 -14.88 2.41
N ARG A 98 -1.20 -14.41 2.99
CA ARG A 98 -2.02 -15.15 3.96
C ARG A 98 -3.45 -14.61 3.99
N LEU A 99 -4.36 -15.36 4.60
CA LEU A 99 -5.67 -14.84 4.98
C LEU A 99 -5.50 -13.60 5.85
N SER A 100 -6.07 -12.49 5.37
CA SER A 100 -5.97 -11.17 5.97
C SER A 100 -7.33 -10.47 5.86
N GLY A 101 -7.62 -9.59 6.82
CA GLY A 101 -8.89 -8.85 6.86
C GLY A 101 -9.86 -9.39 7.91
N LEU A 102 -10.77 -8.52 8.33
CA LEU A 102 -11.80 -8.77 9.31
C LEU A 102 -13.04 -7.95 8.93
N GLY A 103 -14.23 -8.49 9.18
CA GLY A 103 -15.48 -7.84 8.82
C GLY A 103 -15.76 -7.96 7.33
N ASP A 104 -16.02 -6.82 6.69
CA ASP A 104 -16.60 -6.79 5.34
C ASP A 104 -15.63 -7.25 4.25
N VAL A 105 -14.32 -7.11 4.47
CA VAL A 105 -13.30 -7.46 3.47
C VAL A 105 -12.33 -8.50 4.02
N GLN A 106 -12.21 -9.62 3.30
CA GLN A 106 -11.20 -10.65 3.54
C GLN A 106 -10.44 -10.99 2.25
N ILE A 107 -9.12 -11.13 2.34
CA ILE A 107 -8.25 -11.38 1.20
C ILE A 107 -7.29 -12.53 1.52
N TRP A 108 -7.15 -13.48 0.60
CA TRP A 108 -6.23 -14.61 0.78
C TRP A 108 -5.69 -15.15 -0.54
N PRO A 109 -4.47 -15.73 -0.54
CA PRO A 109 -3.95 -16.39 -1.72
C PRO A 109 -4.53 -17.80 -1.85
N ALA A 110 -4.65 -18.27 -3.08
CA ALA A 110 -5.01 -19.64 -3.39
C ALA A 110 -4.28 -20.14 -4.64
N ARG A 111 -4.16 -21.47 -4.76
CA ARG A 111 -3.67 -22.11 -5.98
C ARG A 111 -4.73 -23.09 -6.47
N ILE A 112 -5.26 -22.85 -7.67
CA ILE A 112 -6.27 -23.71 -8.30
C ILE A 112 -5.73 -24.21 -9.61
N ARG A 113 -5.60 -25.53 -9.77
CA ARG A 113 -5.10 -26.18 -11.00
C ARG A 113 -3.78 -25.57 -11.51
N GLY A 114 -2.87 -25.23 -10.60
CA GLY A 114 -1.57 -24.64 -10.90
C GLY A 114 -1.56 -23.11 -11.03
N ALA A 115 -2.71 -22.47 -11.23
CA ALA A 115 -2.81 -21.00 -11.29
C ALA A 115 -2.78 -20.38 -9.89
N GLU A 116 -1.94 -19.35 -9.71
CA GLU A 116 -1.94 -18.51 -8.50
C GLU A 116 -3.03 -17.44 -8.58
N LEU A 117 -3.92 -17.44 -7.59
CA LEU A 117 -5.05 -16.53 -7.49
C LEU A 117 -5.02 -15.81 -6.15
N VAL A 118 -5.66 -14.65 -6.11
CA VAL A 118 -6.02 -13.92 -4.90
C VAL A 118 -7.54 -13.89 -4.85
N PHE A 119 -8.09 -14.38 -3.75
CA PHE A 119 -9.50 -14.26 -3.45
C PHE A 119 -9.74 -13.02 -2.60
N ILE A 120 -10.79 -12.27 -2.94
CA ILE A 120 -11.26 -11.10 -2.21
C ILE A 120 -12.75 -11.33 -1.94
N SER A 121 -13.11 -11.51 -0.67
CA SER A 121 -14.50 -11.60 -0.21
C SER A 121 -14.94 -10.23 0.27
N LEU A 122 -16.10 -9.79 -0.19
CA LEU A 122 -16.68 -8.48 0.05
C LEU A 122 -18.11 -8.68 0.55
N HIS A 123 -18.37 -8.33 1.80
CA HIS A 123 -19.67 -8.52 2.45
C HIS A 123 -20.35 -7.17 2.64
N SER A 124 -21.61 -7.05 2.20
CA SER A 124 -22.44 -5.85 2.40
C SER A 124 -23.84 -6.27 2.80
N GLY A 125 -24.19 -6.10 4.07
CA GLY A 125 -25.47 -6.57 4.60
C GLY A 125 -25.68 -8.06 4.32
N ASP A 126 -26.71 -8.39 3.53
CA ASP A 126 -27.07 -9.77 3.17
C ASP A 126 -26.37 -10.27 1.89
N SER A 127 -25.55 -9.45 1.23
CA SER A 127 -24.81 -9.86 0.04
C SER A 127 -23.35 -10.18 0.34
N THR A 128 -22.79 -11.13 -0.42
CA THR A 128 -21.37 -11.45 -0.41
C THR A 128 -20.89 -11.67 -1.82
N ASP A 129 -19.94 -10.85 -2.25
CA ASP A 129 -19.25 -10.98 -3.53
C ASP A 129 -17.87 -11.58 -3.27
N LEU A 130 -17.59 -12.70 -3.94
CA LEU A 130 -16.28 -13.33 -3.89
C LEU A 130 -15.61 -13.20 -5.26
N VAL A 131 -14.50 -12.48 -5.29
CA VAL A 131 -13.72 -12.18 -6.49
C VAL A 131 -12.48 -13.07 -6.52
N ALA A 132 -12.21 -13.71 -7.64
CA ALA A 132 -10.96 -14.41 -7.91
C ALA A 132 -10.15 -13.66 -8.98
N ALA A 133 -9.02 -13.08 -8.58
CA ALA A 133 -8.12 -12.33 -9.44
C ALA A 133 -6.79 -13.08 -9.65
N PRO A 134 -6.15 -12.97 -10.83
CA PRO A 134 -4.79 -13.50 -11.02
C PRO A 134 -3.80 -12.83 -10.08
N ALA A 135 -3.06 -13.61 -9.29
CA ALA A 135 -2.13 -13.06 -8.30
C ALA A 135 -1.03 -12.18 -8.93
N ILE A 136 -0.60 -12.53 -10.15
CA ILE A 136 0.39 -11.76 -10.91
C ILE A 136 -0.06 -10.33 -11.19
N VAL A 137 -1.36 -10.13 -11.45
CA VAL A 137 -1.92 -8.80 -11.73
C VAL A 137 -1.95 -7.96 -10.45
N ILE A 138 -2.41 -8.55 -9.34
CA ILE A 138 -2.43 -7.87 -8.04
C ILE A 138 -1.00 -7.49 -7.60
N LYS A 139 -0.02 -8.38 -7.79
CA LYS A 139 1.40 -8.09 -7.52
C LYS A 139 1.91 -6.91 -8.34
N ALA A 140 1.71 -6.93 -9.66
CA ALA A 140 2.17 -5.86 -10.55
C ALA A 140 1.45 -4.51 -10.31
N PHE A 141 0.18 -4.55 -9.87
CA PHE A 141 -0.51 -3.35 -9.41
C PHE A 141 0.14 -2.80 -8.14
N LEU A 142 0.31 -3.64 -7.10
CA LEU A 142 0.89 -3.23 -5.83
C LEU A 142 2.32 -2.72 -5.98
N GLU A 143 3.17 -3.38 -6.78
CA GLU A 143 4.53 -2.90 -7.07
C GLU A 143 4.54 -1.46 -7.57
N ARG A 144 3.62 -1.09 -8.48
CA ARG A 144 3.48 0.30 -8.94
C ARG A 144 2.99 1.23 -7.84
N THR A 145 1.99 0.84 -7.04
CA THR A 145 1.50 1.69 -5.94
C THR A 145 2.59 1.95 -4.88
N LEU A 146 3.44 0.96 -4.63
CA LEU A 146 4.54 1.03 -3.65
C LEU A 146 5.72 1.85 -4.17
N ALA A 147 5.89 1.93 -5.49
CA ALA A 147 6.84 2.83 -6.11
C ALA A 147 6.40 4.31 -6.00
N VAL A 148 5.09 4.57 -6.07
CA VAL A 148 4.52 5.92 -5.89
C VAL A 148 4.57 6.35 -4.42
N VAL A 149 4.07 5.50 -3.52
CA VAL A 149 4.14 5.73 -2.07
C VAL A 149 4.56 4.44 -1.37
N PRO A 150 5.79 4.34 -0.86
CA PRO A 150 6.23 3.17 -0.09
C PRO A 150 5.36 2.95 1.16
N LEU A 151 5.23 1.68 1.60
CA LEU A 151 4.59 1.38 2.89
C LEU A 151 5.36 2.03 4.04
N GLY A 152 4.63 2.63 4.97
CA GLY A 152 5.16 3.37 6.11
C GLY A 152 5.49 4.84 5.81
N GLU A 153 5.47 5.27 4.54
CA GLU A 153 5.69 6.66 4.16
C GLU A 153 4.40 7.43 3.85
N GLU A 154 3.24 6.79 3.94
CA GLU A 154 1.95 7.36 3.54
C GLU A 154 1.64 8.71 4.19
N THR A 155 2.02 8.89 5.46
CA THR A 155 1.78 10.14 6.19
C THR A 155 2.48 11.35 5.55
N ARG A 156 3.57 11.16 4.79
CA ARG A 156 4.25 12.25 4.06
C ARG A 156 3.44 12.76 2.87
N TYR A 157 2.59 11.89 2.32
CA TYR A 157 1.75 12.15 1.16
C TYR A 157 0.36 12.66 1.54
N LEU A 158 -0.05 12.46 2.80
CA LEU A 158 -1.23 13.13 3.34
C LEU A 158 -0.90 14.56 3.76
N ASP A 159 -1.66 15.53 3.24
CA ASP A 159 -1.65 16.89 3.78
C ASP A 159 -2.59 17.02 4.99
N ILE A 160 -2.22 16.34 6.07
CA ILE A 160 -3.03 16.28 7.30
C ILE A 160 -3.21 17.68 7.91
N GLN A 161 -2.19 18.53 7.80
CA GLN A 161 -2.19 19.87 8.42
C GLN A 161 -3.21 20.80 7.75
N SER A 162 -3.34 20.76 6.42
CA SER A 162 -4.34 21.55 5.69
C SER A 162 -5.77 21.09 6.00
N ALA A 163 -6.00 19.78 6.09
CA ALA A 163 -7.31 19.21 6.40
C ALA A 163 -7.80 19.61 7.81
N THR A 164 -6.91 19.62 8.82
CA THR A 164 -7.27 20.06 10.18
C THR A 164 -7.56 21.56 10.27
N ALA A 165 -6.85 22.39 9.49
CA ALA A 165 -7.07 23.83 9.49
C ALA A 165 -8.44 24.21 8.91
N GLN A 166 -8.94 23.46 7.92
CA GLN A 166 -10.29 23.66 7.38
C GLN A 166 -11.37 23.29 8.40
N LEU A 167 -11.22 22.17 9.10
CA LEU A 167 -12.19 21.72 10.10
C LEU A 167 -12.29 22.65 11.32
N LEU A 168 -11.20 23.32 11.69
CA LEU A 168 -11.20 24.30 12.80
C LEU A 168 -11.59 25.72 12.38
N ASN A 169 -11.54 26.06 11.09
CA ASN A 169 -12.00 27.37 10.59
C ASN A 169 -13.50 27.40 10.21
N ASP A 170 -14.19 26.25 10.25
CA ASP A 170 -15.64 26.12 10.03
C ASP A 170 -16.46 26.26 11.34
N THR A 171 -15.89 26.84 12.41
CA THR A 171 -16.60 27.19 13.67
C THR A 171 -16.56 28.69 13.94
#